data_AF-A0A4Y3WX98-F1
#
_entry.id   AF-A0A4Y3WX98-F1
#
_cell.length_a   1.000
_cell.length_b   1.000
_cell.length_c   1.000
_cell.angle_alpha   90.00
_cell.angle_beta   90.00
_cell.angle_gamma   90.00
#
_symmetry.space_group_name_H-M   'P 1'
#
loop_
_entity.id
_entity.type
_entity.pdbx_description
1 polymer ?
#
loop_
_entity_poly.entity_id
_entity_poly.type
_entity_poly.pdbx_seq_one_letter_code
_entity_poly.pdbx_strand_id
1 'polypeptide(L)'
;MSEDRRGTPRLHDPHGFDLAWLRATPGEGVLTHRHPGTQVLTAKAGRWAVRINTGADERTVELGPLDTLSVPAGAWRSFTLLDAAPGRAADAGLGELLVVNGGDGRTVLEWAPEVVAAARDAGRVLDANGYVAPAEVLVTATDDD
;
A
#
# COMPACT_ATOMS: atom_id res chain seq x y z
N MET A 1 -3.46 -5.77 2.61
CA MET A 1 -3.96 -4.53 1.95
C MET A 1 -4.08 -4.69 0.43
N SER A 2 -5.29 -4.91 -0.10
CA SER A 2 -5.60 -4.84 -1.54
C SER A 2 -6.99 -4.25 -1.70
N GLU A 3 -7.15 -3.36 -2.68
CA GLU A 3 -8.43 -2.74 -3.05
C GLU A 3 -9.02 -3.36 -4.32
N ASP A 4 -8.44 -4.47 -4.81
CA ASP A 4 -9.05 -5.29 -5.85
C ASP A 4 -10.20 -6.12 -5.26
N ARG A 5 -11.41 -5.89 -5.78
CA ARG A 5 -12.64 -6.62 -5.40
C ARG A 5 -12.54 -8.13 -5.59
N ARG A 6 -11.68 -8.60 -6.49
CA ARG A 6 -11.47 -10.04 -6.77
C ARG A 6 -10.25 -10.60 -6.03
N GLY A 7 -9.55 -9.77 -5.26
CA GLY A 7 -8.38 -10.17 -4.49
C GLY A 7 -8.77 -11.03 -3.30
N THR A 8 -8.45 -12.33 -3.36
CA THR A 8 -8.62 -13.25 -2.22
C THR A 8 -7.25 -13.64 -1.67
N PRO A 9 -6.98 -13.41 -0.37
CA PRO A 9 -5.72 -13.83 0.23
C PRO A 9 -5.64 -15.36 0.30
N ARG A 10 -4.46 -15.92 0.06
CA ARG A 10 -4.25 -17.37 0.16
C ARG A 10 -4.31 -17.89 1.59
N LEU A 11 -3.99 -17.03 2.56
CA LEU A 11 -4.14 -17.29 3.99
C LEU A 11 -5.26 -16.38 4.50
N HIS A 12 -6.36 -16.99 4.93
CA HIS A 12 -7.59 -16.29 5.33
C HIS A 12 -8.15 -16.75 6.69
N ASP A 13 -7.52 -17.74 7.30
CA ASP A 13 -7.82 -18.13 8.68
C ASP A 13 -7.31 -17.04 9.66
N PRO A 14 -7.99 -16.83 10.81
CA PRO A 14 -7.56 -15.84 11.79
C PRO A 14 -6.21 -16.17 12.43
N HIS A 15 -5.26 -15.23 12.34
CA HIS A 15 -3.89 -15.36 12.85
C HIS A 15 -3.35 -14.07 13.50
N GLY A 16 -4.19 -13.03 13.59
CA GLY A 16 -3.85 -11.71 14.12
C GLY A 16 -3.07 -10.83 13.13
N PHE A 17 -2.90 -11.24 11.87
CA PHE A 17 -2.21 -10.47 10.84
C PHE A 17 -2.65 -10.82 9.41
N ASP A 18 -2.44 -9.90 8.48
CA ASP A 18 -2.43 -10.16 7.03
C ASP A 18 -1.03 -9.97 6.42
N LEU A 19 -0.73 -10.75 5.37
CA LEU A 19 0.54 -10.71 4.64
C LEU A 19 0.31 -10.41 3.17
N ALA A 20 1.15 -9.55 2.61
CA ALA A 20 1.22 -9.31 1.18
C ALA A 20 2.67 -9.15 0.69
N TRP A 21 2.92 -9.62 -0.53
CA TRP A 21 4.11 -9.24 -1.29
C TRP A 21 3.79 -8.01 -2.14
N LEU A 22 4.44 -6.89 -1.84
CA LEU A 22 4.45 -5.74 -2.72
C LEU A 22 5.60 -5.90 -3.73
N ARG A 23 5.30 -5.72 -5.00
CA ARG A 23 6.29 -5.68 -6.09
C ARG A 23 6.19 -4.35 -6.80
N ALA A 24 7.32 -3.77 -7.15
CA ALA A 24 7.38 -2.51 -7.88
C ALA A 24 8.58 -2.49 -8.83
N THR A 25 8.51 -1.64 -9.85
CA THR A 25 9.66 -1.17 -10.63
C THR A 25 10.22 0.13 -10.03
N PRO A 26 11.46 0.52 -10.31
CA PRO A 26 12.02 1.76 -9.77
C PRO A 26 11.14 2.98 -10.07
N GLY A 27 10.90 3.82 -9.07
CA GLY A 27 9.98 4.95 -9.11
C GLY A 27 8.54 4.64 -8.67
N GLU A 28 8.15 3.36 -8.66
CA GLU A 28 6.80 2.91 -8.29
C GLU A 28 6.73 2.43 -6.83
N GLY A 29 5.50 2.28 -6.32
CA GLY A 29 5.25 1.70 -4.99
C GLY A 29 3.83 1.98 -4.49
N VAL A 30 3.69 2.35 -3.21
CA VAL A 30 2.40 2.66 -2.60
C VAL A 30 2.38 4.13 -2.20
N LEU A 31 1.39 4.85 -2.72
CA LEU A 31 1.21 6.29 -2.47
C LEU A 31 0.90 6.60 -1.00
N THR A 32 0.89 7.88 -0.65
CA THR A 32 0.68 8.35 0.72
C THR A 32 -0.65 7.86 1.29
N HIS A 33 -0.59 7.09 2.36
CA HIS A 33 -1.77 6.50 3.01
C HIS A 33 -1.54 6.28 4.52
N ARG A 34 -2.62 6.03 5.25
CA ARG A 34 -2.60 5.53 6.63
C ARG A 34 -3.65 4.45 6.88
N HIS A 35 -3.54 3.74 7.99
CA HIS A 35 -4.54 2.77 8.49
C HIS A 35 -4.36 2.57 9.99
N PRO A 36 -5.39 2.09 10.73
CA PRO A 36 -5.34 1.98 12.19
C PRO A 36 -4.54 0.77 12.72
N GLY A 37 -4.18 -0.20 11.88
CA GLY A 37 -3.36 -1.35 12.27
C GLY A 37 -1.87 -1.01 12.40
N THR A 38 -1.12 -1.84 13.13
CA THR A 38 0.35 -1.85 13.08
C THR A 38 0.83 -2.43 11.76
N GLN A 39 2.04 -2.06 11.32
CA GLN A 39 2.61 -2.59 10.08
C GLN A 39 4.11 -2.85 10.24
N VAL A 40 4.58 -3.94 9.66
CA VAL A 40 6.01 -4.28 9.54
C VAL A 40 6.34 -4.47 8.08
N LEU A 41 7.41 -3.81 7.64
CA LEU A 41 7.92 -3.86 6.28
C LEU A 41 9.29 -4.53 6.31
N THR A 42 9.49 -5.57 5.50
CA THR A 42 10.81 -6.20 5.33
C THR A 42 11.18 -6.20 3.85
N ALA A 43 12.30 -5.55 3.50
CA ALA A 43 12.77 -5.53 2.12
C ALA A 43 13.42 -6.88 1.78
N LYS A 44 12.83 -7.62 0.85
CA LYS A 44 13.43 -8.86 0.32
C LYS A 44 14.40 -8.56 -0.81
N ALA A 45 14.03 -7.65 -1.70
CA ALA A 45 14.81 -7.24 -2.86
C ALA A 45 14.57 -5.76 -3.19
N GLY A 46 15.56 -5.14 -3.78
CA GLY A 46 15.63 -3.71 -4.05
C GLY A 46 16.08 -2.87 -2.85
N ARG A 47 16.26 -1.57 -3.11
CA ARG A 47 16.41 -0.51 -2.11
C ARG A 47 15.14 0.34 -2.10
N TRP A 48 14.48 0.43 -0.96
CA TRP A 48 13.18 1.09 -0.81
C TRP A 48 13.29 2.35 0.03
N ALA A 49 12.63 3.42 -0.38
CA ALA A 49 12.36 4.56 0.50
C ALA A 49 10.98 4.38 1.15
N VAL A 50 10.95 4.41 2.48
CA VAL A 50 9.72 4.49 3.27
C VAL A 50 9.66 5.86 3.91
N ARG A 51 8.72 6.68 3.45
CA ARG A 51 8.42 7.98 4.04
C ARG A 51 7.35 7.79 5.11
N ILE A 52 7.55 8.39 6.29
CA ILE A 52 6.65 8.31 7.46
C ILE A 52 6.30 9.73 7.90
N ASN A 53 5.03 9.94 8.27
CA ASN A 53 4.43 11.23 8.62
C ASN A 53 4.44 12.23 7.45
N THR A 54 3.98 13.45 7.71
CA THR A 54 3.92 14.56 6.76
C THR A 54 4.31 15.87 7.45
N GLY A 55 4.59 16.92 6.68
CA GLY A 55 4.96 18.23 7.24
C GLY A 55 6.31 18.21 7.96
N ALA A 56 6.43 18.92 9.08
CA ALA A 56 7.70 19.07 9.81
C ALA A 56 8.22 17.75 10.43
N ASP A 57 7.32 16.81 10.69
CA ASP A 57 7.62 15.51 11.30
C ASP A 57 7.89 14.41 10.25
N GLU A 58 7.86 14.76 8.96
CA GLU A 58 8.15 13.82 7.88
C GLU A 58 9.58 13.29 7.98
N ARG A 59 9.74 11.97 7.89
CA ARG A 59 11.04 11.30 7.88
C ARG A 59 11.05 10.23 6.79
N THR A 60 12.22 10.02 6.18
CA THR A 60 12.43 8.94 5.20
C THR A 60 13.44 7.96 5.74
N VAL A 61 13.11 6.68 5.67
CA VAL A 61 13.99 5.56 6.01
C VAL A 61 14.23 4.76 4.75
N GLU A 62 15.50 4.56 4.39
CA GLU A 62 15.86 3.65 3.30
C GLU A 62 16.05 2.23 3.84
N LEU A 63 15.47 1.25 3.16
CA LEU A 63 15.56 -0.18 3.48
C LEU A 63 16.28 -0.90 2.34
N GLY A 64 17.39 -1.58 2.67
CA GLY A 64 18.03 -2.56 1.81
C GLY A 64 17.56 -3.99 2.12
N PRO A 65 18.06 -5.00 1.38
CA PRO A 65 17.68 -6.39 1.63
C PRO A 65 17.89 -6.81 3.09
N LEU A 66 16.86 -7.44 3.65
CA LEU A 66 16.72 -7.90 5.04
C LEU A 66 16.51 -6.79 6.10
N ASP A 67 16.58 -5.51 5.72
CA ASP A 67 16.18 -4.44 6.62
C ASP A 67 14.68 -4.52 6.92
N THR A 68 14.32 -4.23 8.17
CA THR A 68 12.94 -4.29 8.66
C THR A 68 12.58 -3.00 9.38
N LEU A 69 11.39 -2.50 9.09
CA LEU A 69 10.84 -1.27 9.66
C LEU A 69 9.44 -1.51 10.20
N SER A 70 9.25 -1.21 11.49
CA SER A 70 7.93 -1.15 12.11
C SER A 70 7.33 0.24 11.95
N VAL A 71 6.17 0.33 11.31
CA VAL A 71 5.42 1.58 11.14
C VAL A 71 4.27 1.63 12.17
N PRO A 72 4.19 2.68 13.00
CA PRO A 72 3.13 2.82 13.99
C PRO A 72 1.74 2.90 13.36
N ALA A 73 0.74 2.43 14.13
CA ALA A 73 -0.67 2.60 13.79
C ALA A 73 -1.02 4.09 13.58
N GLY A 74 -1.80 4.37 12.53
CA GLY A 74 -2.26 5.73 12.20
C GLY A 74 -1.21 6.67 11.59
N ALA A 75 0.08 6.29 11.55
CA ALA A 75 1.09 7.09 10.88
C ALA A 75 0.85 7.12 9.36
N TRP A 76 0.98 8.31 8.75
CA TRP A 76 1.05 8.44 7.30
C TRP A 76 2.31 7.75 6.78
N ARG A 77 2.23 7.07 5.64
CA ARG A 77 3.40 6.52 4.95
C ARG A 77 3.24 6.43 3.44
N SER A 78 4.36 6.35 2.74
CA SER A 78 4.44 5.92 1.34
C SER A 78 5.67 5.04 1.13
N PHE A 79 5.61 4.14 0.14
CA PHE A 79 6.73 3.27 -0.24
C PHE A 79 7.11 3.57 -1.68
N THR A 80 8.41 3.68 -1.95
CA THR A 80 8.91 3.86 -3.31
C THR A 80 10.14 2.99 -3.50
N LEU A 81 10.14 2.18 -4.55
CA LEU A 81 11.34 1.46 -4.95
C LEU A 81 12.32 2.46 -5.58
N LEU A 82 13.52 2.58 -5.01
CA LEU A 82 14.57 3.44 -5.55
C LEU A 82 15.41 2.71 -6.59
N ASP A 83 15.71 1.44 -6.33
CA ASP A 83 16.66 0.64 -7.10
C ASP A 83 16.30 -0.85 -6.99
N ALA A 84 16.14 -1.54 -8.12
CA ALA A 84 15.78 -2.96 -8.14
C ALA A 84 17.00 -3.91 -8.04
N ALA A 85 18.23 -3.39 -8.10
CA ALA A 85 19.43 -4.23 -8.20
C ALA A 85 19.78 -5.02 -6.93
N PRO A 86 19.66 -4.49 -5.70
CA PRO A 86 20.05 -5.23 -4.50
C PRO A 86 19.15 -6.43 -4.18
N GLY A 87 19.72 -7.50 -3.62
CA GLY A 87 18.95 -8.69 -3.22
C GLY A 87 18.51 -9.54 -4.42
N ARG A 88 17.71 -10.59 -4.16
CA ARG A 88 17.21 -11.50 -5.20
C ARG A 88 15.69 -11.43 -5.28
N ALA A 89 15.19 -10.70 -6.28
CA ALA A 89 13.77 -10.69 -6.62
C ALA A 89 13.35 -11.98 -7.34
N ALA A 90 12.05 -12.27 -7.38
CA ALA A 90 11.50 -13.37 -8.18
C ALA A 90 11.67 -13.11 -9.69
N ASP A 91 11.44 -11.87 -10.13
CA ASP A 91 11.55 -11.44 -11.52
C ASP A 91 12.59 -10.30 -11.65
N ALA A 92 13.30 -10.27 -12.79
CA ALA A 92 14.32 -9.26 -13.04
C ALA A 92 13.72 -7.85 -13.15
N GLY A 93 14.41 -6.86 -12.57
CA GLY A 93 13.98 -5.45 -12.60
C GLY A 93 12.91 -5.07 -11.58
N LEU A 94 12.47 -6.00 -10.72
CA LEU A 94 11.54 -5.73 -9.64
C LEU A 94 12.25 -5.62 -8.27
N GLY A 95 11.71 -4.77 -7.41
CA GLY A 95 11.92 -4.86 -5.96
C GLY A 95 10.76 -5.61 -5.30
N GLU A 96 11.02 -6.17 -4.11
CA GLU A 96 10.02 -6.90 -3.34
C GLU A 96 10.06 -6.49 -1.86
N LEU A 97 8.90 -6.10 -1.32
CA LEU A 97 8.70 -5.74 0.08
C LEU A 97 7.66 -6.71 0.68
N LEU A 98 8.02 -7.40 1.75
CA LEU A 98 7.06 -8.13 2.56
C LEU A 98 6.33 -7.12 3.45
N VAL A 99 5.01 -7.06 3.32
CA VAL A 99 4.13 -6.19 4.10
C VAL A 99 3.31 -7.06 5.03
N VAL A 100 3.46 -6.83 6.34
CA VAL A 100 2.69 -7.48 7.40
C VAL A 100 1.85 -6.42 8.09
N ASN A 101 0.53 -6.59 8.15
CA ASN A 101 -0.33 -5.69 8.92
C ASN A 101 -1.02 -6.47 10.05
N GLY A 102 -1.18 -5.83 11.21
CA GLY A 102 -1.90 -6.42 12.33
C GLY A 102 -3.42 -6.43 12.10
N GLY A 103 -4.06 -7.53 12.51
CA GLY A 103 -5.51 -7.76 12.41
C GLY A 103 -5.87 -8.90 11.45
N ASP A 104 -7.08 -9.45 11.64
CA ASP A 104 -7.60 -10.57 10.82
C ASP A 104 -8.41 -10.12 9.60
N GLY A 105 -8.80 -8.85 9.57
CA GLY A 105 -9.61 -8.28 8.49
C GLY A 105 -8.76 -7.71 7.35
N ARG A 106 -9.41 -7.44 6.22
CA ARG A 106 -8.79 -6.65 5.14
C ARG A 106 -8.33 -5.30 5.70
N THR A 107 -7.06 -4.97 5.51
CA THR A 107 -6.53 -3.63 5.77
C THR A 107 -7.23 -2.61 4.87
N VAL A 108 -8.01 -1.69 5.46
CA VAL A 108 -8.63 -0.56 4.76
C VAL A 108 -7.71 0.65 4.86
N LEU A 109 -7.45 1.29 3.73
CA LEU A 109 -6.52 2.40 3.63
C LEU A 109 -7.28 3.73 3.63
N GLU A 110 -6.76 4.69 4.38
CA GLU A 110 -7.10 6.10 4.21
C GLU A 110 -6.02 6.75 3.35
N TRP A 111 -6.39 7.17 2.15
CA TRP A 111 -5.48 7.81 1.20
C TRP A 111 -5.35 9.31 1.49
N ALA A 112 -4.17 9.87 1.23
CA ALA A 112 -4.00 11.32 1.30
C ALA A 112 -4.91 12.03 0.26
N PRO A 113 -5.43 13.22 0.54
CA PRO A 113 -6.40 13.90 -0.34
C PRO A 113 -5.92 14.06 -1.79
N GLU A 114 -4.64 14.32 -1.99
CA GLU A 114 -4.01 14.45 -3.31
C GLU A 114 -4.01 13.13 -4.09
N VAL A 115 -3.90 11.98 -3.41
CA VAL A 115 -4.00 10.66 -4.02
C VAL A 115 -5.43 10.39 -4.48
N VAL A 116 -6.42 10.75 -3.65
CA VAL A 116 -7.84 10.62 -3.99
C VAL A 116 -8.20 11.49 -5.20
N ALA A 117 -7.70 12.73 -5.24
CA ALA A 117 -7.91 13.63 -6.37
C ALA A 117 -7.27 13.08 -7.66
N ALA A 118 -6.01 12.65 -7.61
CA ALA A 118 -5.31 12.08 -8.75
C ALA A 118 -5.98 10.79 -9.27
N ALA A 119 -6.49 9.95 -8.36
CA ALA A 119 -7.24 8.75 -8.74
C ALA A 119 -8.53 9.12 -9.50
N ARG A 120 -9.27 10.13 -9.03
CA ARG A 120 -10.49 10.61 -9.71
C ARG A 120 -10.19 11.18 -11.09
N ASP A 121 -9.14 11.98 -11.22
CA ASP A 121 -8.69 12.52 -12.51
C ASP A 121 -8.31 11.39 -13.49
N ALA A 122 -7.81 10.27 -12.96
CA ALA A 122 -7.53 9.04 -13.71
C ALA A 122 -8.78 8.13 -13.91
N GLY A 123 -9.98 8.59 -13.56
CA GLY A 123 -11.24 7.85 -13.74
C GLY A 123 -11.45 6.70 -12.74
N ARG A 124 -10.79 6.76 -11.57
CA ARG A 124 -10.87 5.74 -10.51
C ARG A 124 -11.40 6.32 -9.20
N VAL A 125 -12.19 5.53 -8.50
CA VAL A 125 -12.78 5.86 -7.19
C VAL A 125 -12.83 4.63 -6.32
N LEU A 126 -13.06 4.80 -5.02
CA LEU A 126 -13.45 3.71 -4.14
C LEU A 126 -14.98 3.60 -4.10
N ASP A 127 -15.51 2.39 -4.20
CA ASP A 127 -16.92 2.11 -3.97
C ASP A 127 -17.27 2.12 -2.46
N ALA A 128 -18.57 1.95 -2.14
CA ALA A 128 -19.04 1.92 -0.75
C ALA A 128 -18.42 0.80 0.11
N ASN A 129 -17.85 -0.23 -0.52
CA ASN A 129 -17.16 -1.33 0.15
C ASN A 129 -15.63 -1.11 0.20
N GLY A 130 -15.12 0.04 -0.24
CA GLY A 130 -13.70 0.38 -0.25
C GLY A 130 -12.88 -0.41 -1.29
N TYR A 131 -13.48 -0.78 -2.42
CA TYR A 131 -12.76 -1.35 -3.56
C TYR A 131 -12.65 -0.35 -4.70
N VAL A 132 -11.56 -0.44 -5.48
CA VAL A 132 -11.39 0.42 -6.66
C VAL A 132 -12.42 0.08 -7.73
N ALA A 133 -13.13 1.10 -8.20
CA ALA A 133 -14.12 1.04 -9.26
C ALA A 133 -13.89 2.15 -10.31
N PRO A 134 -14.37 1.98 -11.55
CA PRO A 134 -14.42 3.08 -12.53
C PRO A 134 -15.36 4.18 -12.03
N ALA A 135 -14.93 5.44 -12.15
CA ALA A 135 -15.71 6.59 -11.69
C ALA A 135 -17.08 6.68 -12.38
N GLU A 136 -17.13 6.36 -13.68
CA GLU A 136 -18.35 6.38 -14.50
C GLU A 136 -19.50 5.50 -13.97
N VAL A 137 -19.19 4.41 -13.26
CA VAL A 137 -20.20 3.46 -12.75
C VAL A 137 -20.86 3.94 -11.46
N LEU A 138 -20.21 4.84 -10.71
CA LEU A 138 -20.77 5.39 -9.46
C LEU A 138 -21.54 6.70 -9.66
N VAL A 139 -21.24 7.47 -10.72
CA VAL A 139 -21.95 8.74 -11.01
C VAL A 139 -23.43 8.49 -11.34
N THR A 140 -23.76 7.36 -11.97
CA THR A 140 -25.16 7.01 -12.32
C THR A 140 -25.97 6.47 -11.14
N ALA A 141 -25.35 6.21 -9.99
CA ALA A 141 -26.03 5.68 -8.81
C ALA A 141 -26.61 6.77 -7.89
N THR A 142 -26.42 8.06 -8.23
CA THR A 142 -26.81 9.20 -7.37
C THR A 142 -28.05 9.96 -7.86
N ASP A 143 -28.69 9.50 -8.93
CA ASP A 143 -29.88 10.15 -9.52
C ASP A 143 -31.22 9.45 -9.20
N ASP A 144 -31.24 8.50 -8.24
CA ASP A 144 -32.46 7.79 -7.84
C ASP A 144 -32.55 7.78 -6.30
N ASP A 145 -33.02 8.90 -5.74
CA ASP A 145 -33.69 9.05 -4.42
C ASP A 145 -34.57 10.32 -4.40
#